data_AF-A0A7S9GJ28-F1
#
_entry.id   AF-A0A7S9GJ28-F1
#
_cell.length_a   1.000
_cell.length_b   1.000
_cell.length_c   1.000
_cell.angle_alpha   90.00
_cell.angle_beta   90.00
_cell.angle_gamma   90.00
#
_symmetry.space_group_name_H-M   'P 1'
#
loop_
_entity.id
_entity.type
_entity.pdbx_description
1 polymer ?
#
loop_
_entity_poly.entity_id
_entity_poly.type
_entity_poly.pdbx_seq_one_letter_code
_entity_poly.pdbx_strand_id
1 'polypeptide(L)'
;MNTQHMKQSLAQLIELRERELERYQAKLATQEQLRARYASTVQRLEQLNAQIGPTGAAVPTLAANNAVYKQAVMQWAEQQRQDLALHEADMAVQRQAMLEVARKQEAYGQLLARMSAQALRESQRREQKQQDDLAGQVWQRSTPGGFDAPI
;
A
#
# COMPACT_ATOMS: atom_id res chain seq x y z
N MET A 1 -15.24 -28.35 5.11
CA MET A 1 -14.45 -27.63 4.10
C MET A 1 -13.25 -27.02 4.81
N ASN A 2 -12.05 -27.35 4.34
CA ASN A 2 -10.89 -27.63 5.16
C ASN A 2 -10.12 -26.34 5.55
N THR A 3 -10.06 -26.02 6.85
CA THR A 3 -9.51 -24.78 7.45
C THR A 3 -8.07 -24.48 6.98
N GLN A 4 -7.33 -25.53 6.62
CA GLN A 4 -5.98 -25.46 6.08
C GLN A 4 -5.93 -24.89 4.66
N HIS A 5 -6.90 -25.25 3.80
CA HIS A 5 -7.03 -24.64 2.46
C HIS A 5 -7.44 -23.17 2.56
N MET A 6 -8.31 -22.83 3.51
CA MET A 6 -8.70 -21.43 3.74
C MET A 6 -7.49 -20.60 4.19
N LYS A 7 -6.67 -21.11 5.12
CA LYS A 7 -5.42 -20.48 5.55
C LYS A 7 -4.44 -20.25 4.38
N GLN A 8 -4.25 -21.27 3.54
CA GLN A 8 -3.39 -21.16 2.35
C GLN A 8 -3.92 -20.15 1.34
N SER A 9 -5.23 -20.15 1.07
CA SER A 9 -5.85 -19.18 0.16
C SER A 9 -5.74 -17.74 0.66
N LEU A 10 -5.88 -17.51 1.98
CA LEU A 10 -5.69 -16.20 2.59
C LEU A 10 -4.23 -15.74 2.51
N ALA A 11 -3.27 -16.64 2.75
CA ALA A 11 -1.85 -16.33 2.62
C ALA A 11 -1.49 -15.94 1.18
N GLN A 12 -1.96 -16.70 0.19
CA GLN A 12 -1.76 -16.39 -1.24
C GLN A 12 -2.40 -15.05 -1.63
N LEU A 13 -3.60 -14.76 -1.10
CA LEU A 13 -4.26 -13.49 -1.36
C LEU A 13 -3.48 -12.32 -0.76
N ILE A 14 -2.92 -12.47 0.44
CA ILE A 14 -2.07 -11.44 1.06
C ILE A 14 -0.84 -11.18 0.20
N GLU A 15 -0.13 -12.23 -0.23
CA GLU A 15 1.07 -12.12 -1.07
C GLU A 15 0.77 -11.43 -2.42
N LEU A 16 -0.36 -11.77 -3.05
CA LEU A 16 -0.79 -11.10 -4.29
C LEU A 16 -1.04 -9.61 -4.06
N ARG A 17 -1.70 -9.25 -2.94
CA ARG A 17 -2.01 -7.86 -2.61
C ARG A 17 -0.76 -7.06 -2.21
N GLU A 18 0.23 -7.68 -1.58
CA GLU A 18 1.53 -7.07 -1.31
C GLU A 18 2.23 -6.65 -2.61
N ARG A 19 2.30 -7.55 -3.58
CA ARG A 19 2.87 -7.24 -4.90
C ARG A 19 2.10 -6.15 -5.62
N GLU A 20 0.78 -6.09 -5.46
CA GLU A 20 -0.02 -4.99 -6.00
C GLU A 20 0.32 -3.65 -5.31
N LEU A 21 0.45 -3.64 -3.99
CA LEU A 21 0.83 -2.46 -3.22
C LEU A 21 2.21 -1.93 -3.64
N GLU A 22 3.20 -2.81 -3.78
CA GLU A 22 4.54 -2.46 -4.27
C GLU A 22 4.48 -1.83 -5.67
N ARG A 23 3.66 -2.37 -6.57
CA ARG A 23 3.44 -1.79 -7.91
C ARG A 23 2.79 -0.41 -7.83
N TYR A 24 1.83 -0.20 -6.93
CA TYR A 24 1.23 1.12 -6.72
C TYR A 24 2.23 2.13 -6.17
N GLN A 25 3.07 1.73 -5.21
CA GLN A 25 4.13 2.57 -4.68
C GLN A 25 5.16 2.95 -5.76
N ALA A 26 5.58 2.01 -6.59
CA ALA A 26 6.48 2.29 -7.71
C ALA A 26 5.86 3.27 -8.72
N LYS A 27 4.55 3.14 -9.02
CA LYS A 27 3.82 4.09 -9.88
C LYS A 27 3.69 5.48 -9.25
N LEU A 28 3.46 5.57 -7.95
CA LEU A 28 3.42 6.86 -7.25
C LEU A 28 4.77 7.56 -7.29
N ALA A 29 5.87 6.82 -7.15
CA ALA A 29 7.21 7.39 -7.25
C ALA A 29 7.49 7.99 -8.63
N THR A 30 7.08 7.32 -9.72
CA THR A 30 7.24 7.88 -11.07
C THR A 30 6.35 9.10 -11.32
N GLN A 31 5.14 9.10 -10.77
CA GLN A 31 4.23 10.24 -10.82
C GLN A 31 4.76 11.45 -10.03
N GLU A 32 5.39 11.23 -8.87
CA GLU A 32 6.03 12.30 -8.09
C GLU A 32 7.20 12.93 -8.85
N GLN A 33 7.99 12.11 -9.57
CA GLN A 33 9.03 12.63 -10.44
C GLN A 33 8.45 13.49 -11.57
N LEU A 34 7.35 13.07 -12.18
CA LEU A 34 6.68 13.82 -13.24
C LEU A 34 6.09 15.14 -12.71
N ARG A 35 5.46 15.12 -11.53
CA ARG A 35 5.00 16.31 -10.81
C ARG A 35 6.13 17.30 -10.58
N ALA A 36 7.29 16.84 -10.09
CA ALA A 36 8.46 17.70 -9.88
C ALA A 36 8.95 18.36 -11.18
N ARG A 37 8.92 17.62 -12.30
CA ARG A 37 9.24 18.18 -13.62
C ARG A 37 8.26 19.27 -14.02
N TYR A 38 6.95 19.03 -13.91
CA TYR A 38 5.93 20.04 -14.22
C TYR A 38 6.08 21.29 -13.36
N ALA A 39 6.25 21.14 -12.05
CA ALA A 39 6.48 22.25 -11.13
C ALA A 39 7.71 23.08 -11.53
N SER A 40 8.82 22.41 -11.89
CA SER A 40 10.04 23.11 -12.35
C SER A 40 9.85 23.86 -13.67
N THR A 41 9.05 23.32 -14.58
CA THR A 41 8.72 23.96 -15.86
C THR A 41 7.87 25.20 -15.64
N VAL A 42 6.82 25.09 -14.82
CA VAL A 42 5.96 26.23 -14.46
C VAL A 42 6.80 27.35 -13.82
N GLN A 43 7.64 27.01 -12.85
CA GLN A 43 8.53 27.99 -12.20
C GLN A 43 9.45 28.69 -13.20
N ARG A 44 10.01 27.95 -14.17
CA ARG A 44 10.87 28.52 -15.21
C ARG A 44 10.08 29.45 -16.15
N LEU A 45 8.86 29.07 -16.54
CA LEU A 45 8.00 29.92 -17.38
C LEU A 45 7.60 31.21 -16.67
N GLU A 46 7.30 31.13 -15.36
CA GLU A 46 7.00 32.31 -14.54
C GLU A 46 8.20 33.24 -14.40
N GLN A 47 9.40 32.69 -14.17
CA GLN A 47 10.64 33.47 -14.14
C GLN A 47 10.92 34.15 -15.48
N LEU A 48 10.74 33.43 -16.58
CA LEU A 48 10.92 33.98 -17.92
C LEU A 48 9.90 35.10 -18.20
N ASN A 49 8.65 34.92 -17.81
CA ASN A 49 7.62 35.96 -17.92
C ASN A 49 7.94 37.20 -17.07
N ALA A 50 8.50 37.03 -15.87
CA ALA A 50 8.92 38.12 -14.99
C ALA A 50 10.12 38.90 -15.56
N GLN A 51 11.03 38.23 -16.27
CA GLN A 51 12.18 38.86 -16.94
C GLN A 51 11.79 39.65 -18.20
N ILE A 52 10.63 39.36 -18.81
CA ILE A 52 10.03 40.16 -19.89
C ILE A 52 9.39 41.41 -19.27
N GLY A 53 10.24 42.33 -18.81
CA GLY A 53 9.87 43.69 -18.44
C GLY A 53 9.49 44.53 -19.66
N PRO A 54 8.95 45.76 -19.48
CA PRO A 54 8.66 46.65 -20.59
C PRO A 54 9.96 46.92 -21.33
N THR A 55 10.11 46.29 -22.49
CA THR A 55 11.24 46.57 -23.37
C THR A 55 11.04 48.02 -23.80
N GLY A 56 11.97 48.91 -23.43
CA GLY A 56 12.03 50.28 -23.95
C GLY A 56 12.38 50.30 -25.45
N ALA A 57 11.81 49.37 -26.23
CA ALA A 57 12.08 49.19 -27.63
C ALA A 57 11.43 50.36 -28.37
N ALA A 58 12.27 51.27 -28.87
CA ALA A 58 11.87 52.41 -29.69
C ALA A 58 11.21 52.01 -31.04
N VAL A 59 11.07 50.71 -31.32
CA VAL A 59 10.58 50.17 -32.59
C VAL A 59 9.27 49.39 -32.36
N PRO A 60 8.14 49.82 -32.95
CA PRO A 60 6.81 49.22 -32.73
C PRO A 60 6.69 47.73 -33.06
N THR A 61 7.41 47.24 -34.07
CA THR A 61 7.42 45.82 -34.45
C THR A 61 8.04 44.92 -33.39
N LEU A 62 9.07 45.40 -32.69
CA LEU A 62 9.72 44.69 -31.59
C LEU A 62 8.80 44.62 -30.36
N ALA A 63 8.07 45.71 -30.07
CA ALA A 63 7.07 45.74 -29.01
C ALA A 63 5.92 44.74 -29.28
N ALA A 64 5.44 44.67 -30.52
CA ALA A 64 4.41 43.70 -30.93
C ALA A 64 4.90 42.24 -30.81
N ASN A 65 6.13 41.94 -31.26
CA ASN A 65 6.71 40.61 -31.13
C ASN A 65 6.88 40.18 -29.66
N ASN A 66 7.34 41.09 -28.80
CA ASN A 66 7.46 40.82 -27.37
C ASN A 66 6.09 40.60 -26.70
N ALA A 67 5.05 41.33 -27.11
CA ALA A 67 3.71 41.13 -26.60
C ALA A 67 3.13 39.76 -27.00
N VAL A 68 3.29 39.36 -28.27
CA VAL A 68 2.84 38.04 -28.76
C VAL A 68 3.59 36.91 -28.06
N TYR A 69 4.91 37.03 -27.93
CA TYR A 69 5.72 36.04 -27.21
C TYR A 69 5.32 35.93 -25.73
N LYS A 70 5.15 37.06 -25.04
CA LYS A 70 4.70 37.10 -23.64
C LYS A 70 3.33 36.45 -23.46
N GLN A 71 2.39 36.74 -24.35
CA GLN A 71 1.06 36.14 -24.34
C GLN A 71 1.14 34.62 -24.54
N ALA A 72 1.97 34.13 -25.46
CA ALA A 72 2.18 32.71 -25.67
C ALA A 72 2.80 32.01 -24.43
N VAL A 73 3.79 32.64 -23.79
CA VAL A 73 4.40 32.12 -22.54
C VAL A 73 3.38 32.08 -21.40
N MET A 74 2.53 33.10 -21.26
CA MET A 74 1.47 33.12 -20.24
C MET A 74 0.44 32.01 -20.48
N GLN A 75 -0.01 31.82 -21.72
CA GLN A 75 -0.94 30.74 -22.07
C GLN A 75 -0.33 29.36 -21.79
N TRP A 76 0.95 29.18 -22.12
CA TRP A 76 1.64 27.93 -21.85
C TRP A 76 1.80 27.67 -20.36
N ALA A 77 2.15 28.69 -19.57
CA ALA A 77 2.24 28.57 -18.11
C ALA A 77 0.89 28.17 -17.50
N GLU A 78 -0.21 28.77 -17.98
CA GLU A 78 -1.56 28.45 -17.52
C GLU A 78 -1.96 27.01 -17.87
N GLN A 79 -1.67 26.55 -19.09
CA GLN A 79 -1.88 25.16 -19.48
C GLN A 79 -1.09 24.19 -18.59
N GLN A 80 0.19 24.49 -18.32
CA GLN A 80 1.02 23.64 -17.45
C GLN A 80 0.52 23.60 -15.99
N ARG A 81 -0.10 24.68 -15.49
CA ARG A 81 -0.76 24.66 -14.16
C ARG A 81 -2.00 23.76 -14.15
N GLN A 82 -2.80 23.81 -15.21
CA GLN A 82 -3.98 22.96 -15.33
C GLN A 82 -3.59 21.48 -15.43
N ASP A 83 -2.58 21.17 -16.24
CA ASP A 83 -2.02 19.82 -16.35
C ASP A 83 -1.49 19.32 -14.99
N LEU A 84 -0.77 20.18 -14.25
CA LEU A 84 -0.28 19.86 -12.90
C LEU A 84 -1.44 19.61 -11.93
N ALA A 85 -2.47 20.44 -11.93
CA ALA A 85 -3.62 20.30 -11.04
C ALA A 85 -4.40 19.00 -11.32
N LEU A 86 -4.62 18.67 -12.59
CA LEU A 86 -5.22 17.39 -12.99
C LEU A 86 -4.38 16.21 -12.52
N HIS A 87 -3.06 16.27 -12.75
CA HIS A 87 -2.16 15.21 -12.31
C HIS A 87 -2.17 15.05 -10.78
N GLU A 88 -2.19 16.13 -10.01
CA GLU A 88 -2.27 16.08 -8.55
C GLU A 88 -3.59 15.49 -8.05
N ALA A 89 -4.70 15.80 -8.72
CA ALA A 89 -6.00 15.21 -8.43
C ALA A 89 -6.01 13.70 -8.67
N ASP A 90 -5.48 13.25 -9.81
CA ASP A 90 -5.35 11.82 -10.12
C ASP A 90 -4.47 11.09 -9.11
N MET A 91 -3.34 11.70 -8.72
CA MET A 91 -2.48 11.16 -7.66
C MET A 91 -3.21 11.02 -6.32
N ALA A 92 -4.06 11.99 -5.96
CA ALA A 92 -4.82 11.93 -4.72
C ALA A 92 -5.82 10.76 -4.72
N VAL A 93 -6.51 10.52 -5.84
CA VAL A 93 -7.41 9.37 -6.00
C VAL A 93 -6.64 8.05 -5.89
N GLN A 94 -5.48 7.96 -6.55
CA GLN A 94 -4.65 6.75 -6.49
C GLN A 94 -4.11 6.48 -5.08
N ARG A 95 -3.72 7.53 -4.34
CA ARG A 95 -3.32 7.41 -2.93
C ARG A 95 -4.46 6.90 -2.05
N GLN A 96 -5.68 7.39 -2.24
CA GLN A 96 -6.84 6.91 -1.49
C GLN A 96 -7.13 5.43 -1.78
N ALA A 97 -7.10 5.02 -3.04
CA ALA A 97 -7.26 3.61 -3.43
C ALA A 97 -6.18 2.72 -2.81
N MET A 98 -4.92 3.17 -2.79
CA MET A 98 -3.82 2.46 -2.14
C MET A 98 -4.07 2.27 -0.63
N LEU A 99 -4.54 3.30 0.07
CA LEU A 99 -4.86 3.22 1.50
C LEU A 99 -6.02 2.26 1.79
N GLU A 100 -7.00 2.14 0.89
CA GLU A 100 -8.05 1.12 1.03
C GLU A 100 -7.53 -0.30 0.86
N VAL A 101 -6.64 -0.52 -0.11
CA VAL A 101 -6.00 -1.83 -0.33
C VAL A 101 -5.15 -2.20 0.88
N ALA A 102 -4.34 -1.27 1.40
CA ALA A 102 -3.53 -1.48 2.59
C ALA A 102 -4.37 -1.84 3.83
N ARG A 103 -5.48 -1.13 4.07
CA ARG A 103 -6.42 -1.45 5.17
C ARG A 103 -7.02 -2.85 5.03
N LYS A 104 -7.42 -3.24 3.82
CA LYS A 104 -7.95 -4.59 3.57
C LYS A 104 -6.88 -5.66 3.81
N GLN A 105 -5.64 -5.42 3.38
CA GLN A 105 -4.52 -6.32 3.61
C GLN A 105 -4.26 -6.52 5.12
N GLU A 106 -4.26 -5.44 5.90
CA GLU A 106 -4.07 -5.53 7.35
C GLU A 106 -5.18 -6.38 8.00
N ALA A 107 -6.43 -6.18 7.61
CA ALA A 107 -7.55 -6.98 8.09
C ALA A 107 -7.38 -8.48 7.76
N TYR A 108 -6.92 -8.82 6.55
CA TYR A 108 -6.62 -10.21 6.17
C TYR A 108 -5.45 -10.79 6.97
N GLY A 109 -4.39 -10.01 7.22
CA GLY A 109 -3.26 -10.41 8.06
C GLY A 109 -3.70 -10.72 9.49
N GLN A 110 -4.55 -9.87 10.09
CA GLN A 110 -5.12 -10.11 11.41
C GLN A 110 -5.99 -11.37 11.45
N LEU A 111 -6.81 -11.60 10.41
CA LEU A 111 -7.63 -12.82 10.29
C LEU A 111 -6.75 -14.07 10.21
N LEU A 112 -5.71 -14.04 9.38
CA LEU A 112 -4.76 -15.15 9.23
C LEU A 112 -4.04 -15.46 10.55
N ALA A 113 -3.65 -14.44 11.30
CA ALA A 113 -3.02 -14.58 12.61
C ALA A 113 -3.98 -15.24 13.61
N ARG A 114 -5.25 -14.80 13.66
CA ARG A 114 -6.28 -15.39 14.53
C ARG A 114 -6.53 -16.86 14.21
N MET A 115 -6.69 -17.20 12.93
CA MET A 115 -6.89 -18.59 12.50
C MET A 115 -5.68 -19.47 12.85
N SER A 116 -4.47 -18.94 12.68
CA SER A 116 -3.24 -19.66 13.01
C SER A 116 -3.12 -19.93 14.51
N ALA A 117 -3.46 -18.94 15.35
CA ALA A 117 -3.46 -19.10 16.80
C ALA A 117 -4.51 -20.11 17.27
N GLN A 118 -5.71 -20.11 16.67
CA GLN A 118 -6.75 -21.09 16.98
C GLN A 118 -6.30 -22.52 16.63
N ALA A 119 -5.75 -22.72 15.43
CA ALA A 119 -5.24 -24.01 15.00
C ALA A 119 -4.13 -24.54 15.92
N LEU A 120 -3.23 -23.66 16.37
CA LEU A 120 -2.17 -24.03 17.31
C LEU A 120 -2.73 -24.50 18.65
N ARG A 121 -3.70 -23.77 19.22
CA ARG A 121 -4.35 -24.16 20.48
C ARG A 121 -5.11 -25.48 20.36
N GLU A 122 -5.74 -25.73 19.22
CA GLU A 122 -6.41 -27.01 18.97
C GLU A 122 -5.41 -28.16 18.88
N SER A 123 -4.27 -27.96 18.21
CA SER A 123 -3.17 -28.93 18.16
C SER A 123 -2.65 -29.24 19.56
N GLN A 124 -2.35 -28.22 20.35
CA GLN A 124 -1.84 -28.37 21.71
C GLN A 124 -2.82 -29.11 22.63
N ARG A 125 -4.12 -28.80 22.55
CA ARG A 125 -5.15 -29.51 23.32
C ARG A 125 -5.25 -30.99 22.94
N ARG A 126 -5.12 -31.32 21.64
CA ARG A 126 -5.16 -32.71 21.17
C ARG A 126 -3.92 -33.47 21.63
N GLU A 127 -2.75 -32.85 21.54
CA GLU A 127 -1.48 -33.44 21.98
C GLU A 127 -1.47 -33.68 23.49
N GLN A 128 -1.91 -32.70 24.29
CA GLN A 128 -2.04 -32.85 25.74
C GLN A 128 -2.99 -33.98 26.10
N LYS A 129 -4.17 -34.06 25.46
CA LYS A 129 -5.10 -35.16 25.68
C LYS A 129 -4.48 -36.53 25.37
N GLN A 130 -3.72 -36.65 24.27
CA GLN A 130 -3.02 -37.89 23.94
C GLN A 130 -1.96 -38.25 24.98
N GLN A 131 -1.22 -37.27 25.51
CA GLN A 131 -0.25 -37.48 26.57
C GLN A 131 -0.92 -37.92 27.88
N ASP A 132 -2.03 -37.29 28.25
CA ASP A 132 -2.81 -37.64 29.44
C ASP A 132 -3.40 -39.07 29.32
N ASP A 133 -3.94 -39.41 28.15
CA ASP A 133 -4.47 -40.75 27.87
C ASP A 133 -3.36 -41.83 27.97
N LEU A 134 -2.16 -41.55 27.46
CA LEU A 134 -1.00 -42.42 27.59
C LEU A 134 -0.53 -42.55 29.04
N ALA A 135 -0.44 -41.44 29.77
CA ALA A 135 -0.06 -41.44 31.18
C ALA A 135 -1.06 -42.24 32.04
N GLY A 136 -2.36 -42.10 31.75
CA GLY A 136 -3.41 -42.89 32.39
C GLY A 136 -3.27 -44.39 32.14
N GLN A 137 -2.98 -44.80 30.90
CA GLN A 137 -2.74 -46.21 30.57
C GLN A 137 -1.49 -46.78 31.26
N VAL A 138 -0.40 -46.00 31.31
CA VAL A 138 0.82 -46.40 32.04
C VAL A 138 0.53 -46.54 33.52
N TRP A 139 -0.20 -45.60 34.12
CA TRP A 139 -0.58 -45.65 35.53
C TRP A 139 -1.43 -46.88 35.85
N GLN A 140 -2.47 -47.15 35.07
CA GLN A 140 -3.31 -48.35 35.22
C GLN A 140 -2.53 -49.66 35.12
N ARG A 141 -1.51 -49.70 34.26
CA ARG A 141 -0.64 -50.88 34.10
C ARG A 141 0.39 -51.03 35.22
N SER A 142 0.70 -49.93 35.91
CA SER A 142 1.72 -49.84 36.96
C SER A 142 1.14 -50.04 38.36
N THR A 143 -0.18 -49.83 38.55
CA THR A 143 -0.92 -50.30 39.73
C THR A 143 -1.16 -51.80 39.61
N PRO A 144 -0.44 -52.66 40.37
CA PRO A 144 -0.77 -54.07 40.44
C PRO A 144 -2.13 -54.19 41.13
N GLY A 145 -2.98 -55.13 40.70
CA GLY A 145 -4.26 -55.41 41.36
C GLY A 145 -4.07 -55.58 42.87
N GLY A 146 -4.45 -54.56 43.62
CA GLY A 146 -4.42 -54.51 45.08
C GLY A 146 -5.85 -54.44 45.61
N PHE A 147 -6.60 -55.53 45.42
CA PHE A 147 -7.81 -55.83 46.18
C PHE A 147 -7.82 -57.33 46.48
N ASP A 148 -6.86 -57.75 47.30
CA ASP A 148 -7.01 -58.88 48.22
C ASP A 148 -6.33 -58.43 49.52
N ALA A 149 -7.15 -58.00 50.48
CA ALA A 149 -6.72 -57.73 51.85
C ALA A 149 -7.12 -58.96 52.70
N PRO A 150 -6.22 -59.49 53.55
CA PRO A 150 -6.47 -60.70 54.30
C PRO A 150 -7.26 -60.44 55.60
N ILE A 151 -7.98 -61.52 55.97
CA ILE A 151 -8.71 -61.87 57.21
C ILE A 151 -10.23 -61.66 57.13
#